data_AF-A0A963NUZ8-F1
#
_entry.id   AF-A0A963NUZ8-F1
#
_cell.length_a   1.000
_cell.length_b   1.000
_cell.length_c   1.000
_cell.angle_alpha   90.00
_cell.angle_beta   90.00
_cell.angle_gamma   90.00
#
_symmetry.space_group_name_H-M   'P 1'
#
loop_
_entity.id
_entity.type
_entity.pdbx_description
1 polymer ?
#
loop_
_entity_poly.entity_id
_entity_poly.type
_entity_poly.pdbx_seq_one_letter_code
_entity_poly.pdbx_strand_id
1 'polypeptide(L)' 'MSKKPVRVAVTGAAGQIGYALLFRIASGEMLGKDQPVILQLLEVPVEGPQKALKGVM' A
#
# COMPACT_ATOMS: atom_id res chain seq x y z
N MET A 1 0.51 14.99 19.55
CA MET A 1 -0.55 14.01 19.26
C MET A 1 -0.24 13.34 17.94
N SER A 2 -0.43 12.03 17.81
CA SER A 2 -0.29 11.35 16.51
C SER A 2 -1.37 11.88 15.55
N LYS A 3 -1.00 12.22 14.31
CA LYS A 3 -1.95 12.67 13.28
C LYS A 3 -2.97 11.56 13.01
N LYS A 4 -4.18 11.93 12.58
CA LYS A 4 -5.18 10.93 12.15
C LYS A 4 -4.65 10.17 10.93
N PRO A 5 -4.76 8.83 10.86
CA PRO A 5 -4.30 8.07 9.69
C PRO A 5 -5.04 8.45 8.42
N VAL A 6 -4.30 8.56 7.31
CA VAL A 6 -4.86 8.76 5.97
C VAL A 6 -5.03 7.41 5.29
N ARG A 7 -6.19 7.19 4.67
CA ARG A 7 -6.45 5.99 3.85
C ARG A 7 -5.96 6.22 2.44
N VAL A 8 -5.14 5.31 1.94
CA VAL A 8 -4.55 5.38 0.59
C VAL A 8 -4.95 4.13 -0.16
N ALA A 9 -5.74 4.29 -1.22
CA ALA A 9 -6.06 3.21 -2.15
C ALA A 9 -4.97 3.10 -3.22
N VAL A 10 -4.44 1.90 -3.44
CA VAL A 10 -3.45 1.62 -4.49
C VAL A 10 -4.00 0.53 -5.40
N THR A 11 -4.24 0.87 -6.66
CA THR A 11 -4.68 -0.06 -7.70
C THR A 11 -3.47 -0.69 -8.39
N GLY A 12 -3.57 -1.93 -8.86
CA GLY A 12 -2.44 -2.62 -9.46
C GLY A 12 -1.35 -2.94 -8.43
N ALA A 13 -1.74 -3.12 -7.16
CA ALA A 13 -0.83 -3.17 -6.03
C ALA A 13 0.08 -4.43 -6.04
N ALA A 14 -0.30 -5.49 -6.75
CA ALA A 14 0.53 -6.69 -6.91
C ALA A 14 1.53 -6.56 -8.08
N GLY A 15 1.45 -5.49 -8.87
CA GLY A 15 2.37 -5.22 -9.97
C GLY A 15 3.73 -4.69 -9.51
N GLN A 16 4.69 -4.62 -10.44
CA GLN A 16 6.06 -4.16 -10.18
C GLN A 16 6.13 -2.72 -9.64
N ILE A 17 5.28 -1.83 -10.15
CA ILE A 17 5.19 -0.45 -9.66
C ILE A 17 4.65 -0.44 -8.22
N GLY A 18 3.60 -1.22 -7.94
CA GLY A 18 3.07 -1.37 -6.58
C GLY A 18 4.16 -1.84 -5.62
N TYR A 19 4.91 -2.87 -5.99
CA TYR A 19 6.02 -3.38 -5.19
C TYR A 19 7.07 -2.31 -4.85
N ALA A 20 7.46 -1.46 -5.80
CA ALA A 20 8.40 -0.37 -5.54
C ALA A 20 7.79 0.81 -4.75
N LEU A 21 6.49 1.08 -4.94
CA LEU A 21 5.81 2.25 -4.40
C LEU A 21 5.35 2.07 -2.95
N LEU A 22 4.82 0.89 -2.59
CA LEU A 22 4.15 0.68 -1.30
C LEU A 22 5.07 0.96 -0.11
N PHE A 23 6.35 0.57 -0.21
CA PHE A 23 7.34 0.82 0.86
C PHE A 23 7.66 2.30 1.02
N ARG A 24 7.62 3.09 -0.06
CA ARG A 24 7.85 4.54 -0.02
C ARG A 24 6.66 5.28 0.59
N ILE A 25 5.44 4.79 0.34
CA ILE A 25 4.24 5.31 1.01
C ILE A 25 4.32 5.00 2.51
N ALA A 26 4.64 3.74 2.86
CA ALA A 26 4.76 3.30 4.26
C ALA A 26 5.91 3.99 5.03
N SER A 27 7.01 4.35 4.35
CA SER A 27 8.14 5.10 4.95
C SER A 27 7.83 6.58 5.20
N GLY A 28 6.70 7.08 4.69
CA GLY A 28 6.28 8.47 4.81
C GLY A 28 6.88 9.39 3.74
N GLU A 29 7.51 8.87 2.68
CA GLU A 29 8.04 9.71 1.59
C GLU A 29 6.94 10.44 0.81
N MET A 30 5.70 9.92 0.82
CA MET A 30 4.57 10.52 0.10
C MET A 30 3.86 11.63 0.87
N LEU A 31 3.61 11.43 2.17
CA LEU A 31 2.77 12.32 2.99
C LEU A 31 3.50 12.93 4.21
N GLY A 32 4.80 12.64 4.37
CA GLY A 32 5.62 13.03 5.52
C GLY A 32 5.81 11.90 6.52
N LYS A 33 6.98 11.89 7.19
CA LYS A 33 7.39 10.84 8.14
C LYS A 33 6.52 10.76 9.41
N ASP A 34 5.70 11.78 9.69
CA ASP A 34 4.83 11.86 10.85
C ASP A 34 3.34 11.60 10.52
N GLN A 35 3.02 11.29 9.27
CA GLN A 35 1.66 11.01 8.80
C GLN A 35 1.42 9.49 8.74
N PRO A 36 0.67 8.89 9.69
CA PRO A 36 0.30 7.48 9.59
C PRO A 36 -0.61 7.22 8.40
N VAL A 37 -0.49 6.03 7.81
CA VAL A 37 -1.26 5.62 6.63
C VAL A 37 -1.92 4.25 6.83
N ILE A 38 -3.07 4.06 6.19
CA ILE A 38 -3.75 2.77 6.03
C ILE A 38 -3.76 2.46 4.53
N LEU A 39 -3.05 1.41 4.13
CA LEU A 39 -2.99 0.98 2.73
C LEU A 39 -4.20 0.09 2.40
N GLN A 40 -4.93 0.46 1.36
CA GLN A 40 -6.03 -0.32 0.79
C GLN A 40 -5.60 -0.79 -0.60
N LEU A 41 -5.17 -2.05 -0.68
CA LEU A 41 -4.60 -2.62 -1.90
C LEU A 41 -5.69 -3.23 -2.78
N LEU A 42 -5.72 -2.85 -4.06
CA LEU A 42 -6.71 -3.33 -5.03
C LEU A 42 -6.02 -3.96 -6.24
N GLU A 43 -6.56 -5.10 -6.66
CA GLU A 43 -6.20 -5.81 -7.88
C GLU A 43 -7.44 -6.34 -8.59
N VAL A 44 -7.24 -6.73 -9.85
CA VAL A 44 -8.24 -7.53 -10.58
C VAL A 44 -8.52 -8.85 -9.84
N PRO A 45 -9.72 -9.44 -9.98
CA PRO A 45 -10.09 -10.69 -9.31
C PRO A 45 -9.45 -11.92 -9.98
N VAL A 46 -8.12 -11.93 -10.06
CA VAL A 46 -7.30 -13.05 -10.56
C VAL A 46 -6.56 -13.65 -9.37
N GLU A 47 -6.56 -14.98 -9.27
CA GLU A 47 -6.07 -15.70 -8.09
C GLU A 47 -4.64 -15.31 -7.68
N GLY A 48 -3.72 -15.25 -8.65
CA GLY A 48 -2.31 -14.91 -8.40
C GLY A 48 -2.12 -13.53 -7.75
N PRO A 49 -2.54 -12.42 -8.40
CA PRO A 49 -2.48 -11.08 -7.81
C PRO A 49 -3.21 -10.96 -6.47
N GLN A 50 -4.38 -11.57 -6.33
CA GLN A 50 -5.13 -11.56 -5.07
C GLN A 50 -4.39 -12.26 -3.92
N LYS A 51 -3.69 -13.36 -4.21
CA LYS A 51 -2.82 -14.02 -3.23
C LYS A 51 -1.66 -13.12 -2.82
N ALA A 52 -1.06 -12.41 -3.77
CA ALA A 52 0.05 -11.49 -3.50
C ALA A 52 -0.35 -10.35 -2.54
N LEU A 53 -1.59 -9.85 -2.60
CA LEU A 53 -2.08 -8.82 -1.68
C LEU A 53 -2.12 -9.26 -0.20
N LYS A 54 -2.12 -10.56 0.08
CA LYS A 54 -2.11 -11.09 1.46
C LYS A 54 -0.73 -11.03 2.12
N GLY A 55 0.30 -10.64 1.37
CA GLY A 55 1.68 -10.61 1.85
C GLY A 55 2.33 -12.00 1.86
N VAL A 56 3.60 -12.02 2.27
CA VAL A 56 4.36 -13.24 2.54
C VAL A 56 4.32 -13.52 4.04
N MET A 57 4.11 -14.78 4.42
CA MET A 57 4.31 -15.24 5.81
C MET A 57 5.78 -15.55 6.05
#